data_AF-A0A3M1SJL8-F1
#
_entry.id   AF-A0A3M1SJL8-F1
#
_cell.length_a   1.000
_cell.length_b   1.000
_cell.length_c   1.000
_cell.angle_alpha   90.00
_cell.angle_beta   90.00
_cell.angle_gamma   90.00
#
_symmetry.space_group_name_H-M   'P 1'
#
loop_
_entity.id
_entity.type
_entity.pdbx_description
1 polymer ?
#
loop_
_entity_poly.entity_id
_entity_poly.type
_entity_poly.pdbx_seq_one_letter_code
_entity_poly.pdbx_strand_id
1 'polypeptide(L)'
;MLRKSLSLLILVALFSPNLILAGEIFVPDEATVQRIKEEGTTRSQVMSIVRYLTDVIGARLTNSPNQRRASLWTKEQFEKWGLKNARLDDWGEFGRGWELKKFYAAIQTPTEYIVFRSYPKAWSPSINITSEVVFVDAKNEQELEQYKGKLKGKIVFTTPEVEIKPGFNPVASRRSAEDLAKMEAEKSPEAQDRRYSPQQMSQFQFNMRKLRFYFEEGAAVLVEPSPGTDSGTIRVMGASPVPQPNQNNMNPFAGVRVYSKNAQPTIPQIVAEVEQYNRVLRLIKQGVPITMTVNLETNYYEDDLRGYNTIAEIPGTDLKDEVVMLGAHLDSWHSGTGATDNAAGSAVVMEAVRILQAAGIKPRRTIRIALWTGEEQGLLGSRGYVAKYLATIGDGSDNAAMQSMMGTGNRQINKKADYEKISAYYNLDNGTGQIRGIYLQGNEALRPIFKKWFEPFKDWGASTITISSTGGTDHLAFDAVGIPGFQFIQDPIEYFARTWHTTQDVSDRLLEEDLKRSAVIMATFVYNTAMMDEKLPRKPMQSTSFLRLFDAQSELERLAFQNSRLNHSICGHIIQHTEIPDVFPAFLTLGFNYEADEHIHLSE
;
A
#
# COMPACT_ATOMS: atom_id res chain seq x y z
N MET A 1 -0.12 18.91 77.85
CA MET A 1 0.29 18.03 76.73
C MET A 1 -0.95 17.62 75.94
N LEU A 2 -1.40 18.39 74.94
CA LEU A 2 -2.61 18.05 74.16
C LEU A 2 -2.76 18.96 72.92
N ARG A 3 -1.80 18.91 71.97
CA ARG A 3 -1.86 19.69 70.70
C ARG A 3 -0.85 19.25 69.62
N LYS A 4 -0.58 17.94 69.47
CA LYS A 4 0.28 17.39 68.39
C LYS A 4 -0.24 16.13 67.67
N SER A 5 -1.44 15.65 67.98
CA SER A 5 -1.93 14.34 67.49
C SER A 5 -3.03 14.41 66.42
N LEU A 6 -3.48 15.60 66.00
CA LEU A 6 -4.59 15.76 65.05
C LEU A 6 -4.14 16.13 63.62
N SER A 7 -2.85 16.42 63.41
CA SER A 7 -2.32 16.85 62.11
C SER A 7 -1.84 15.70 61.22
N LEU A 8 -1.75 14.48 61.75
CA LEU A 8 -1.20 13.31 61.02
C LEU A 8 -2.27 12.52 60.25
N LEU A 9 -3.55 12.70 60.58
CA LEU A 9 -4.67 11.98 59.95
C LEU A 9 -5.23 12.66 58.68
N ILE A 10 -4.86 13.94 58.43
CA ILE A 10 -5.26 14.68 57.22
C ILE A 10 -4.16 14.62 56.14
N LEU A 11 -2.88 14.42 56.52
CA LEU A 11 -1.77 14.42 55.56
C LEU A 11 -1.62 13.11 54.76
N VAL A 12 -2.22 12.00 55.21
CA VAL A 12 -2.18 10.71 54.50
C VAL A 12 -3.22 10.66 53.36
N ALA A 13 -4.23 11.53 53.37
CA ALA A 13 -5.25 11.61 52.32
C ALA A 13 -4.81 12.40 51.07
N LEU A 14 -3.64 13.06 51.10
CA LEU A 14 -3.13 13.91 50.01
C LEU A 14 -1.92 13.32 49.27
N PHE A 15 -1.51 12.09 49.62
CA PHE A 15 -0.44 11.34 48.95
C PHE A 15 -0.88 9.92 48.53
N SER A 16 -2.17 9.74 48.25
CA SER A 16 -2.58 8.68 47.34
C SER A 16 -2.15 9.10 45.92
N PRO A 17 -1.16 8.43 45.28
CA PRO A 17 -0.88 8.69 43.88
C PRO A 17 -2.15 8.37 43.07
N ASN A 18 -2.29 8.98 41.90
CA ASN A 18 -3.43 8.78 41.02
C ASN A 18 -3.76 7.29 40.84
N LEU A 19 -4.70 6.79 41.64
CA LEU A 19 -5.60 5.71 41.25
C LEU A 19 -6.45 6.32 40.15
N ILE A 20 -5.86 6.35 38.94
CA ILE A 20 -6.61 6.37 37.70
C ILE A 20 -7.59 5.22 37.87
N LEU A 21 -8.86 5.56 38.07
CA LEU A 21 -9.96 4.62 37.88
C LEU A 21 -9.73 4.06 36.48
N ALA A 22 -9.27 2.82 36.41
CA ALA A 22 -9.23 2.08 35.17
C ALA A 22 -10.69 2.01 34.72
N GLY A 23 -11.06 2.87 33.76
CA GLY A 23 -12.41 2.90 33.23
C GLY A 23 -12.80 1.49 32.80
N GLU A 24 -14.04 1.09 33.09
CA GLU A 24 -14.48 -0.28 32.83
C GLU A 24 -14.16 -0.66 31.38
N ILE A 25 -13.32 -1.68 31.21
CA ILE A 25 -12.88 -2.12 29.89
C ILE A 25 -14.12 -2.59 29.15
N PHE A 26 -14.51 -1.88 28.09
CA PHE A 26 -15.72 -2.18 27.33
C PHE A 26 -15.77 -3.65 26.92
N VAL A 27 -16.74 -4.38 27.49
CA VAL A 27 -16.99 -5.79 27.22
C VAL A 27 -17.98 -5.91 26.07
N PRO A 28 -17.65 -6.63 24.98
CA PRO A 28 -18.59 -6.88 23.89
C PRO A 28 -19.83 -7.66 24.39
N ASP A 29 -21.03 -7.27 23.92
CA ASP A 29 -22.24 -8.06 24.14
C ASP A 29 -22.13 -9.42 23.43
N GLU A 30 -22.04 -10.50 24.21
CA GLU A 30 -21.81 -11.85 23.71
C GLU A 30 -22.92 -12.31 22.75
N ALA A 31 -24.18 -11.97 23.04
CA ALA A 31 -25.31 -12.30 22.18
C ALA A 31 -25.21 -11.61 20.81
N THR A 32 -24.77 -10.36 20.76
CA THR A 32 -24.51 -9.64 19.51
C THR A 32 -23.29 -10.17 18.77
N VAL A 33 -22.19 -10.46 19.45
CA VAL A 33 -21.01 -11.09 18.82
C VAL A 33 -21.39 -12.44 18.20
N GLN A 34 -22.25 -13.23 18.86
CA GLN A 34 -22.73 -14.50 18.32
C GLN A 34 -23.65 -14.31 17.09
N ARG A 35 -24.51 -13.29 17.06
CA ARG A 35 -25.29 -12.94 15.85
C ARG A 35 -24.40 -12.52 14.68
N ILE A 36 -23.36 -11.73 14.94
CA ILE A 36 -22.37 -11.32 13.92
C ILE A 36 -21.63 -12.55 13.38
N LYS A 37 -21.18 -13.46 14.26
CA LYS A 37 -20.55 -14.74 13.88
C LYS A 37 -21.48 -15.59 13.02
N GLU A 38 -22.73 -15.79 13.43
CA GLU A 38 -23.70 -16.62 12.70
C GLU A 38 -23.96 -16.08 11.30
N GLU A 39 -24.26 -14.78 11.18
CA GLU A 39 -24.50 -14.11 9.90
C GLU A 39 -23.28 -14.18 8.98
N GLY A 40 -22.08 -13.86 9.49
CA GLY A 40 -20.84 -13.82 8.72
C GLY A 40 -20.19 -15.18 8.44
N THR A 41 -20.69 -16.28 8.99
CA THR A 41 -20.22 -17.64 8.68
C THR A 41 -21.25 -18.44 7.88
N THR A 42 -22.53 -18.38 8.25
CA THR A 42 -23.60 -19.21 7.64
C THR A 42 -24.31 -18.55 6.46
N ARG A 43 -24.31 -17.20 6.40
CA ARG A 43 -25.03 -16.41 5.38
C ARG A 43 -24.12 -15.39 4.69
N SER A 44 -22.81 -15.67 4.65
CA SER A 44 -21.83 -14.72 4.15
C SER A 44 -21.95 -14.46 2.65
N GLN A 45 -21.76 -13.21 2.24
CA GLN A 45 -21.71 -12.81 0.83
C GLN A 45 -20.28 -12.51 0.35
N VAL A 46 -19.25 -12.69 1.17
CA VAL A 46 -17.85 -12.29 0.86
C VAL A 46 -17.35 -12.84 -0.47
N MET A 47 -17.63 -14.11 -0.79
CA MET A 47 -17.20 -14.72 -2.06
C MET A 47 -18.02 -14.26 -3.27
N SER A 48 -19.28 -13.86 -3.09
CA SER A 48 -20.06 -13.26 -4.18
C SER A 48 -19.61 -11.82 -4.47
N ILE A 49 -19.21 -11.09 -3.43
CA ILE A 49 -18.65 -9.73 -3.55
C ILE A 49 -17.31 -9.80 -4.29
N VAL A 50 -16.38 -10.66 -3.83
CA VAL A 50 -15.04 -10.74 -4.41
C VAL A 50 -15.07 -11.23 -5.86
N ARG A 51 -15.84 -12.26 -6.19
CA ARG A 51 -15.98 -12.77 -7.57
C ARG A 51 -16.60 -11.74 -8.52
N TYR A 52 -17.48 -10.86 -8.04
CA TYR A 52 -17.96 -9.77 -8.89
C TYR A 52 -16.86 -8.73 -9.17
N LEU A 53 -16.06 -8.38 -8.16
CA LEU A 53 -14.92 -7.48 -8.30
C LEU A 53 -13.82 -8.05 -9.22
N THR A 54 -13.53 -9.36 -9.14
CA THR A 54 -12.45 -10.01 -9.90
C THR A 54 -12.88 -10.55 -11.25
N ASP A 55 -14.00 -11.28 -11.32
CA ASP A 55 -14.35 -12.10 -12.49
C ASP A 55 -15.28 -11.34 -13.45
N VAL A 56 -16.12 -10.45 -12.93
CA VAL A 56 -17.08 -9.64 -13.73
C VAL A 56 -16.52 -8.25 -14.06
N ILE A 57 -15.82 -7.62 -13.12
CA ILE A 57 -15.20 -6.31 -13.34
C ILE A 57 -13.76 -6.44 -13.87
N GLY A 58 -13.00 -7.43 -13.41
CA GLY A 58 -11.59 -7.60 -13.79
C GLY A 58 -10.64 -6.71 -12.97
N ALA A 59 -9.45 -6.47 -13.54
CA ALA A 59 -8.50 -5.49 -13.03
C ALA A 59 -9.11 -4.08 -12.89
N ARG A 60 -8.74 -3.36 -11.82
CA ARG A 60 -9.31 -2.07 -11.43
C ARG A 60 -8.24 -0.98 -11.27
N LEU A 61 -7.33 -0.85 -12.24
CA LEU A 61 -6.32 0.22 -12.24
C LEU A 61 -6.94 1.60 -12.00
N THR A 62 -6.32 2.43 -11.16
CA THR A 62 -6.87 3.75 -10.78
C THR A 62 -7.23 4.60 -11.98
N ASN A 63 -8.43 5.17 -11.90
CA ASN A 63 -9.10 5.92 -12.97
C ASN A 63 -9.36 5.15 -14.28
N SER A 64 -9.21 3.82 -14.32
CA SER A 64 -9.66 3.01 -15.45
C SER A 64 -11.20 2.88 -15.50
N PRO A 65 -11.78 2.57 -16.68
CA PRO A 65 -13.22 2.28 -16.80
C PRO A 65 -13.71 1.17 -15.86
N ASN A 66 -12.87 0.17 -15.55
CA ASN A 66 -13.21 -0.91 -14.61
C ASN A 66 -13.18 -0.44 -13.15
N GLN A 67 -12.23 0.41 -12.76
CA GLN A 67 -12.22 1.02 -11.43
C GLN A 67 -13.46 1.89 -11.22
N ARG A 68 -13.86 2.69 -12.23
CA ARG A 68 -15.13 3.44 -12.22
C ARG A 68 -16.35 2.52 -12.09
N ARG A 69 -16.39 1.41 -12.83
CA ARG A 69 -17.44 0.39 -12.72
C ARG A 69 -17.50 -0.22 -11.31
N ALA A 70 -16.35 -0.46 -10.68
CA ALA A 70 -16.26 -0.94 -9.32
C ALA A 70 -16.84 0.05 -8.31
N SER A 71 -16.44 1.32 -8.35
CA SER A 71 -16.96 2.33 -7.40
C SER A 71 -18.48 2.55 -7.55
N LEU A 72 -19.01 2.51 -8.78
CA LEU A 72 -20.45 2.56 -9.02
C LEU A 72 -21.16 1.31 -8.48
N TRP A 73 -20.64 0.12 -8.76
CA TRP A 73 -21.24 -1.13 -8.32
C TRP A 73 -21.21 -1.29 -6.79
N THR A 74 -20.11 -0.93 -6.12
CA THR A 74 -20.03 -0.99 -4.64
C THR A 74 -20.96 0.02 -3.98
N LYS A 75 -21.08 1.24 -4.53
CA LYS A 75 -22.10 2.22 -4.13
C LYS A 75 -23.51 1.62 -4.21
N GLU A 76 -23.84 0.99 -5.34
CA GLU A 76 -25.15 0.34 -5.50
C GLU A 76 -25.37 -0.81 -4.50
N GLN A 77 -24.34 -1.59 -4.16
CA GLN A 77 -24.49 -2.64 -3.14
C GLN A 77 -24.79 -2.04 -1.76
N PHE A 78 -24.10 -0.95 -1.38
CA PHE A 78 -24.39 -0.25 -0.14
C PHE A 78 -25.84 0.28 -0.09
N GLU A 79 -26.34 0.84 -1.20
CA GLU A 79 -27.74 1.27 -1.31
C GLU A 79 -28.73 0.10 -1.23
N LYS A 80 -28.45 -1.02 -1.90
CA LYS A 80 -29.27 -2.25 -1.87
C LYS A 80 -29.32 -2.89 -0.49
N TRP A 81 -28.22 -2.86 0.26
CA TRP A 81 -28.18 -3.31 1.65
C TRP A 81 -28.80 -2.30 2.63
N GLY A 82 -29.11 -1.09 2.18
CA GLY A 82 -29.86 -0.09 2.95
C GLY A 82 -29.00 0.92 3.73
N LEU A 83 -27.68 0.92 3.54
CA LEU A 83 -26.77 1.93 4.07
C LEU A 83 -27.17 3.33 3.56
N LYS A 84 -26.78 4.37 4.32
CA LYS A 84 -27.08 5.77 4.03
C LYS A 84 -25.85 6.50 3.52
N ASN A 85 -26.08 7.68 2.92
CA ASN A 85 -25.06 8.59 2.43
C ASN A 85 -24.04 7.95 1.45
N ALA A 86 -24.48 6.89 0.76
CA ALA A 86 -23.73 6.14 -0.24
C ALA A 86 -23.38 7.04 -1.44
N ARG A 87 -22.10 7.30 -1.66
CA ARG A 87 -21.63 8.29 -2.64
C ARG A 87 -20.23 7.97 -3.16
N LEU A 88 -19.94 8.55 -4.32
CA LEU A 88 -18.57 8.71 -4.80
C LEU A 88 -18.00 10.00 -4.18
N ASP A 89 -16.92 9.89 -3.41
CA ASP A 89 -16.26 11.01 -2.76
C ASP A 89 -14.99 11.41 -3.51
N ASP A 90 -15.09 12.54 -4.20
CA ASP A 90 -14.03 13.19 -4.96
C ASP A 90 -12.87 13.64 -4.06
N TRP A 91 -11.68 13.08 -4.26
CA TRP A 91 -10.50 13.41 -3.46
C TRP A 91 -9.46 14.28 -4.19
N GLY A 92 -9.68 14.64 -5.45
CA GLY A 92 -8.78 15.50 -6.23
C GLY A 92 -8.52 15.00 -7.65
N GLU A 93 -7.54 15.61 -8.32
CA GLU A 93 -7.08 15.15 -9.63
C GLU A 93 -6.08 13.98 -9.45
N PHE A 94 -6.33 12.89 -10.17
CA PHE A 94 -5.38 11.78 -10.32
C PHE A 94 -4.55 11.97 -11.61
N GLY A 95 -5.24 12.21 -12.73
CA GLY A 95 -4.68 12.13 -14.07
C GLY A 95 -5.47 11.15 -14.94
N ARG A 96 -4.84 10.70 -16.03
CA ARG A 96 -5.47 9.91 -17.10
C ARG A 96 -5.75 8.48 -16.66
N GLY A 97 -6.96 8.00 -16.95
CA GLY A 97 -7.26 6.58 -16.97
C GLY A 97 -6.48 5.87 -18.08
N TRP A 98 -6.24 4.58 -17.91
CA TRP A 98 -5.59 3.74 -18.91
C TRP A 98 -6.22 2.35 -18.93
N GLU A 99 -6.30 1.74 -20.12
CA GLU A 99 -6.83 0.41 -20.33
C GLU A 99 -5.97 -0.36 -21.34
N LEU A 100 -5.62 -1.61 -21.01
CA LEU A 100 -5.03 -2.54 -21.96
C LEU A 100 -6.12 -3.13 -22.85
N LYS A 101 -6.04 -2.94 -24.17
CA LYS A 101 -6.99 -3.53 -25.12
C LYS A 101 -6.47 -4.85 -25.68
N LYS A 102 -5.16 -4.93 -25.93
CA LYS A 102 -4.49 -6.11 -26.47
C LYS A 102 -3.00 -6.05 -26.18
N PHE A 103 -2.43 -7.23 -25.92
CA PHE A 103 -0.99 -7.40 -25.89
C PHE A 103 -0.58 -8.71 -26.55
N TYR A 104 0.51 -8.65 -27.31
CA TYR A 104 1.19 -9.80 -27.86
C TYR A 104 2.68 -9.47 -28.01
N ALA A 105 3.52 -10.38 -27.56
CA ALA A 105 4.95 -10.34 -27.79
C ALA A 105 5.45 -11.72 -28.25
N ALA A 106 6.28 -11.75 -29.27
CA ALA A 106 6.91 -12.96 -29.77
C ALA A 106 8.31 -12.67 -30.30
N ILE A 107 9.13 -13.70 -30.32
CA ILE A 107 10.52 -13.66 -30.76
C ILE A 107 10.72 -14.64 -31.91
N GLN A 108 11.43 -14.19 -32.93
CA GLN A 108 11.81 -14.97 -34.10
C GLN A 108 13.33 -15.08 -34.17
N THR A 109 13.82 -16.31 -34.16
CA THR A 109 15.21 -16.68 -34.48
C THR A 109 15.24 -17.30 -35.90
N PRO A 110 16.41 -17.66 -36.46
CA PRO A 110 16.48 -18.36 -37.75
C PRO A 110 15.80 -19.73 -37.78
N THR A 111 15.58 -20.37 -36.61
CA THR A 111 15.11 -21.75 -36.49
C THR A 111 13.85 -21.94 -35.65
N GLU A 112 13.44 -20.92 -34.89
CA GLU A 112 12.37 -21.03 -33.89
C GLU A 112 11.53 -19.76 -33.80
N TYR A 113 10.23 -19.95 -33.66
CA TYR A 113 9.26 -18.94 -33.24
C TYR A 113 8.93 -19.17 -31.75
N ILE A 114 9.07 -18.13 -30.94
CA ILE A 114 8.93 -18.18 -29.47
C ILE A 114 7.81 -17.24 -29.05
N VAL A 115 6.78 -17.77 -28.39
CA VAL A 115 5.79 -16.94 -27.68
C VAL A 115 6.45 -16.35 -26.44
N PHE A 116 6.63 -15.03 -26.40
CA PHE A 116 7.42 -14.37 -25.37
C PHE A 116 6.54 -13.96 -24.18
N ARG A 117 6.49 -14.81 -23.15
CA ARG A 117 5.65 -14.60 -21.96
C ARG A 117 6.10 -13.35 -21.20
N SER A 118 5.26 -12.34 -21.27
CA SER A 118 5.53 -10.98 -20.83
C SER A 118 4.21 -10.22 -20.64
N TYR A 119 4.27 -9.02 -20.06
CA TYR A 119 3.10 -8.19 -19.82
C TYR A 119 3.48 -6.69 -19.87
N PRO A 120 2.66 -5.83 -20.50
CA PRO A 120 2.96 -4.40 -20.63
C PRO A 120 2.69 -3.67 -19.31
N LYS A 121 3.48 -2.66 -19.02
CA LYS A 121 3.31 -1.83 -17.82
C LYS A 121 2.24 -0.76 -18.02
N ALA A 122 1.49 -0.44 -16.96
CA ALA A 122 0.39 0.52 -17.03
C ALA A 122 0.89 1.89 -17.51
N TRP A 123 0.08 2.60 -18.28
CA TRP A 123 0.43 3.86 -18.93
C TRP A 123 1.59 3.77 -19.95
N SER A 124 1.92 2.57 -20.44
CA SER A 124 2.66 2.43 -21.71
C SER A 124 1.76 2.83 -22.90
N PRO A 125 2.26 3.61 -23.87
CA PRO A 125 1.50 3.92 -25.07
C PRO A 125 1.44 2.73 -26.03
N SER A 126 0.53 2.80 -26.99
CA SER A 126 0.37 1.77 -28.03
C SER A 126 1.58 1.72 -28.96
N ILE A 127 1.95 0.52 -29.39
CA ILE A 127 2.98 0.29 -30.41
C ILE A 127 2.71 -1.01 -31.17
N ASN A 128 3.01 -1.02 -32.47
CA ASN A 128 3.03 -2.23 -33.29
C ASN A 128 4.34 -2.23 -34.09
N ILE A 129 5.29 -3.08 -33.71
CA ILE A 129 6.65 -3.09 -34.27
C ILE A 129 7.20 -4.51 -34.33
N THR A 130 7.98 -4.80 -35.37
CA THR A 130 8.97 -5.89 -35.36
C THR A 130 10.34 -5.27 -35.54
N SER A 131 11.26 -5.50 -34.60
CA SER A 131 12.60 -4.90 -34.61
C SER A 131 13.64 -5.85 -34.03
N GLU A 132 14.90 -5.52 -34.23
CA GLU A 132 16.03 -6.22 -33.61
C GLU A 132 16.06 -5.97 -32.09
N VAL A 133 16.47 -7.00 -31.36
CA VAL A 133 16.65 -6.95 -29.90
C VAL A 133 18.09 -6.56 -29.57
N VAL A 134 18.26 -5.60 -28.66
CA VAL A 134 19.57 -5.17 -28.16
C VAL A 134 19.59 -5.29 -26.64
N PHE A 135 20.58 -5.99 -26.09
CA PHE A 135 20.87 -5.98 -24.65
C PHE A 135 21.95 -4.94 -24.34
N VAL A 136 21.76 -4.12 -23.31
CA VAL A 136 22.71 -3.07 -22.91
C VAL A 136 23.41 -3.45 -21.61
N ASP A 137 24.49 -4.22 -21.74
CA ASP A 137 25.35 -4.72 -20.64
C ASP A 137 26.38 -3.68 -20.15
N ALA A 138 26.03 -2.40 -20.18
CA ALA A 138 26.87 -1.35 -19.63
C ALA A 138 26.79 -1.36 -18.10
N LYS A 139 27.96 -1.25 -17.44
CA LYS A 139 28.15 -1.18 -15.97
C LYS A 139 28.73 0.17 -15.52
N ASN A 140 29.19 1.00 -16.46
CA ASN A 140 29.70 2.35 -16.25
C ASN A 140 29.44 3.24 -17.48
N GLU A 141 29.73 4.54 -17.37
CA GLU A 141 29.47 5.52 -18.45
C GLU A 141 30.31 5.25 -19.72
N GLN A 142 31.53 4.72 -19.58
CA GLN A 142 32.41 4.43 -20.73
C GLN A 142 31.85 3.28 -21.58
N GLU A 143 31.30 2.26 -20.93
CA GLU A 143 30.59 1.15 -21.60
C GLU A 143 29.24 1.62 -22.17
N LEU A 144 28.54 2.54 -21.50
CA LEU A 144 27.25 3.06 -21.96
C LEU A 144 27.38 3.87 -23.26
N GLU A 145 28.41 4.71 -23.38
CA GLU A 145 28.70 5.50 -24.59
C GLU A 145 28.95 4.60 -25.82
N GLN A 146 29.37 3.33 -25.64
CA GLN A 146 29.52 2.38 -26.74
C GLN A 146 28.20 2.01 -27.43
N TYR A 147 27.05 2.28 -26.81
CA TYR A 147 25.72 2.03 -27.36
C TYR A 147 25.14 3.23 -28.12
N LYS A 148 25.88 4.35 -28.21
CA LYS A 148 25.40 5.60 -28.80
C LYS A 148 25.17 5.50 -30.30
N GLY A 149 24.05 6.05 -30.75
CA GLY A 149 23.52 5.92 -32.11
C GLY A 149 23.01 4.51 -32.45
N LYS A 150 22.91 3.57 -31.50
CA LYS A 150 22.59 2.16 -31.78
C LYS A 150 21.20 1.72 -31.30
N LEU A 151 20.56 2.44 -30.38
CA LEU A 151 19.28 1.98 -29.81
C LEU A 151 18.03 2.52 -30.51
N LYS A 152 18.18 3.48 -31.43
CA LYS A 152 17.06 4.11 -32.14
C LYS A 152 16.18 3.07 -32.85
N GLY A 153 14.91 3.00 -32.46
CA GLY A 153 13.93 2.06 -33.03
C GLY A 153 14.12 0.59 -32.61
N LYS A 154 15.02 0.29 -31.67
CA LYS A 154 15.30 -1.07 -31.19
C LYS A 154 14.45 -1.45 -29.98
N ILE A 155 14.33 -2.75 -29.73
CA ILE A 155 13.73 -3.29 -28.51
C ILE A 155 14.88 -3.58 -27.54
N VAL A 156 14.90 -2.89 -26.41
CA VAL A 156 16.06 -2.83 -25.50
C VAL A 156 15.81 -3.65 -24.23
N PHE A 157 16.66 -4.65 -24.01
CA PHE A 157 16.72 -5.42 -22.77
C PHE A 157 17.62 -4.66 -21.78
N THR A 158 17.08 -4.30 -20.61
CA THR A 158 17.67 -3.27 -19.74
C THR A 158 18.57 -3.82 -18.62
N THR A 159 18.28 -5.03 -18.17
CA THR A 159 18.84 -5.67 -16.96
C THR A 159 19.68 -6.90 -17.34
N PRO A 160 20.77 -7.21 -16.62
CA PRO A 160 21.49 -8.48 -16.79
C PRO A 160 20.63 -9.73 -16.57
N GLU A 161 21.22 -10.89 -16.82
CA GLU A 161 20.62 -12.20 -16.54
C GLU A 161 20.41 -12.36 -15.02
N VAL A 162 19.18 -12.69 -14.61
CA VAL A 162 18.81 -12.83 -13.20
C VAL A 162 19.07 -14.26 -12.76
N GLU A 163 19.80 -14.46 -11.66
CA GLU A 163 20.02 -15.79 -11.11
C GLU A 163 18.71 -16.37 -10.54
N ILE A 164 18.29 -17.54 -11.01
CA ILE A 164 17.13 -18.28 -10.48
C ILE A 164 17.67 -19.44 -9.63
N LYS A 165 17.35 -19.44 -8.32
CA LYS A 165 17.72 -20.50 -7.37
C LYS A 165 16.49 -21.36 -7.07
N PRO A 166 16.60 -22.70 -7.09
CA PRO A 166 15.49 -23.57 -6.70
C PRO A 166 14.97 -23.26 -5.30
N GLY A 167 13.67 -23.00 -5.18
CA GLY A 167 13.01 -22.78 -3.90
C GLY A 167 12.80 -24.07 -3.12
N PHE A 168 13.48 -24.23 -1.99
CA PHE A 168 13.28 -25.35 -1.04
C PHE A 168 12.24 -25.06 0.04
N ASN A 169 11.81 -23.79 0.17
CA ASN A 169 10.81 -23.36 1.14
C ASN A 169 9.38 -23.41 0.55
N PRO A 170 8.34 -23.64 1.37
CA PRO A 170 6.96 -23.60 0.91
C PRO A 170 6.57 -22.18 0.47
N VAL A 171 5.91 -22.08 -0.69
CA VAL A 171 5.42 -20.79 -1.24
C VAL A 171 4.33 -20.18 -0.37
N ALA A 172 3.47 -21.03 0.22
CA ALA A 172 2.38 -20.61 1.10
C ALA A 172 2.74 -20.87 2.58
N SER A 173 2.49 -19.89 3.46
CA SER A 173 2.73 -20.04 4.90
C SER A 173 1.64 -19.39 5.77
N ARG A 174 1.47 -19.91 7.00
CA ARG A 174 0.67 -19.30 8.06
C ARG A 174 1.58 -18.96 9.23
N ARG A 175 1.25 -17.92 10.00
CA ARG A 175 2.04 -17.52 11.17
C ARG A 175 1.94 -18.59 12.25
N SER A 176 3.08 -19.10 12.71
CA SER A 176 3.11 -20.07 13.81
C SER A 176 2.77 -19.38 15.13
N ALA A 177 2.47 -20.18 16.17
CA ALA A 177 2.29 -19.65 17.52
C ALA A 177 3.58 -18.98 18.05
N GLU A 178 4.75 -19.45 17.63
CA GLU A 178 6.04 -18.86 18.00
C GLU A 178 6.27 -17.50 17.33
N ASP A 179 5.95 -17.36 16.03
CA ASP A 179 6.06 -16.08 15.31
C ASP A 179 5.15 -15.02 15.92
N LEU A 180 3.92 -15.41 16.27
CA LEU A 180 2.95 -14.53 16.90
C LEU A 180 3.35 -14.14 18.33
N ALA A 181 3.93 -15.08 19.10
CA ALA A 181 4.48 -14.78 20.42
C ALA A 181 5.68 -13.83 20.33
N LYS A 182 6.56 -13.99 19.33
CA LYS A 182 7.66 -13.05 19.04
C LYS A 182 7.11 -11.66 18.71
N MET A 183 6.11 -11.54 17.85
CA MET A 183 5.47 -10.27 17.51
C MET A 183 4.82 -9.57 18.72
N GLU A 184 4.21 -10.31 19.65
CA GLU A 184 3.62 -9.74 20.87
C GLU A 184 4.68 -9.37 21.93
N ALA A 185 5.78 -10.12 22.02
CA ALA A 185 6.90 -9.84 22.92
C ALA A 185 7.85 -8.73 22.41
N GLU A 186 7.79 -8.41 21.12
CA GLU A 186 8.58 -7.35 20.50
C GLU A 186 8.25 -5.99 21.16
N LYS A 187 9.27 -5.36 21.77
CA LYS A 187 9.18 -3.97 22.22
C LYS A 187 9.23 -3.08 20.99
N SER A 188 8.43 -2.01 20.99
CA SER A 188 8.31 -1.06 19.87
C SER A 188 9.68 -0.81 19.23
N PRO A 189 9.92 -1.27 17.98
CA PRO A 189 11.25 -1.27 17.43
C PRO A 189 11.80 0.15 17.34
N GLU A 190 13.04 0.33 17.78
CA GLU A 190 13.81 1.52 17.41
C GLU A 190 13.88 1.57 15.88
N ALA A 191 13.71 2.76 15.31
CA ALA A 191 13.68 2.92 13.86
C ALA A 191 15.01 2.46 13.27
N GLN A 192 15.03 1.27 12.64
CA GLN A 192 16.21 0.74 11.98
C GLN A 192 16.60 1.65 10.82
N ASP A 193 17.68 2.40 11.00
CA ASP A 193 18.26 3.30 10.01
C ASP A 193 18.90 2.49 8.87
N ARG A 194 18.07 2.05 7.92
CA ARG A 194 18.47 1.31 6.71
C ARG A 194 19.23 2.22 5.74
N ARG A 195 20.48 2.53 6.08
CA ARG A 195 21.40 3.29 5.22
C ARG A 195 21.92 2.41 4.10
N TYR A 196 21.52 2.72 2.86
CA TYR A 196 22.16 2.16 1.67
C TYR A 196 23.65 2.50 1.64
N SER A 197 24.47 1.50 1.28
CA SER A 197 25.91 1.69 1.11
C SER A 197 26.21 2.69 -0.01
N PRO A 198 27.40 3.35 0.01
CA PRO A 198 27.80 4.23 -1.09
C PRO A 198 27.77 3.52 -2.46
N GLN A 199 28.08 2.23 -2.50
CA GLN A 199 28.06 1.39 -3.72
C GLN A 199 26.64 1.13 -4.22
N GLN A 200 25.69 0.82 -3.33
CA GLN A 200 24.27 0.69 -3.69
C GLN A 200 23.73 1.99 -4.29
N MET A 201 24.14 3.13 -3.72
CA MET A 201 23.75 4.45 -4.23
C MET A 201 24.38 4.81 -5.57
N SER A 202 25.66 4.50 -5.81
CA SER A 202 26.29 4.72 -7.12
C SER A 202 25.68 3.81 -8.19
N GLN A 203 25.38 2.56 -7.86
CA GLN A 203 24.70 1.63 -8.78
C GLN A 203 23.30 2.12 -9.13
N PHE A 204 22.54 2.63 -8.14
CA PHE A 204 21.24 3.25 -8.38
C PHE A 204 21.36 4.46 -9.32
N GLN A 205 22.28 5.39 -9.05
CA GLN A 205 22.51 6.56 -9.92
C GLN A 205 22.89 6.17 -11.35
N PHE A 206 23.71 5.13 -11.52
CA PHE A 206 24.08 4.62 -12.83
C PHE A 206 22.90 3.93 -13.55
N ASN A 207 22.08 3.15 -12.85
CA ASN A 207 20.85 2.58 -13.41
C ASN A 207 19.88 3.67 -13.89
N MET A 208 19.74 4.77 -13.15
CA MET A 208 18.95 5.93 -13.57
C MET A 208 19.56 6.63 -14.80
N ARG A 209 20.89 6.69 -14.90
CA ARG A 209 21.60 7.19 -16.09
C ARG A 209 21.38 6.29 -17.32
N LYS A 210 21.45 4.96 -17.16
CA LYS A 210 21.10 3.98 -18.22
C LYS A 210 19.67 4.18 -18.72
N LEU A 211 18.69 4.32 -17.82
CA LEU A 211 17.30 4.53 -18.23
C LEU A 211 17.16 5.78 -19.09
N ARG A 212 17.69 6.93 -18.63
CA ARG A 212 17.70 8.19 -19.38
C ARG A 212 18.36 8.05 -20.76
N PHE A 213 19.47 7.33 -20.86
CA PHE A 213 20.15 7.06 -22.12
C PHE A 213 19.23 6.35 -23.15
N TYR A 214 18.35 5.45 -22.71
CA TYR A 214 17.39 4.80 -23.61
C TYR A 214 16.35 5.76 -24.22
N PHE A 215 15.96 6.80 -23.47
CA PHE A 215 15.11 7.88 -23.98
C PHE A 215 15.88 8.81 -24.92
N GLU A 216 17.12 9.19 -24.57
CA GLU A 216 17.99 10.02 -25.40
C GLU A 216 18.29 9.39 -26.78
N GLU A 217 18.49 8.07 -26.81
CA GLU A 217 18.73 7.30 -28.05
C GLU A 217 17.47 6.99 -28.87
N GLY A 218 16.26 7.15 -28.30
CA GLY A 218 15.01 6.82 -28.97
C GLY A 218 14.75 5.32 -29.13
N ALA A 219 14.98 4.53 -28.07
CA ALA A 219 14.57 3.12 -28.03
C ALA A 219 13.04 2.98 -28.23
N ALA A 220 12.61 1.94 -28.94
CA ALA A 220 11.18 1.75 -29.29
C ALA A 220 10.38 1.06 -28.19
N VAL A 221 11.01 0.12 -27.48
CA VAL A 221 10.40 -0.64 -26.37
C VAL A 221 11.51 -0.96 -25.36
N LEU A 222 11.21 -0.87 -24.06
CA LEU A 222 12.08 -1.37 -23.00
C LEU A 222 11.52 -2.68 -22.45
N VAL A 223 12.39 -3.67 -22.24
CA VAL A 223 12.05 -4.98 -21.67
C VAL A 223 12.91 -5.23 -20.44
N GLU A 224 12.26 -5.54 -19.32
CA GLU A 224 12.90 -5.89 -18.05
C GLU A 224 12.41 -7.27 -17.56
N PRO A 225 13.20 -8.01 -16.77
CA PRO A 225 12.75 -9.25 -16.13
C PRO A 225 11.80 -8.94 -14.97
N SER A 226 10.94 -9.90 -14.64
CA SER A 226 10.02 -9.77 -13.50
C SER A 226 10.76 -9.57 -12.18
N PRO A 227 10.51 -8.46 -11.45
CA PRO A 227 11.21 -8.18 -10.20
C PRO A 227 10.72 -9.10 -9.08
N GLY A 228 11.63 -9.96 -8.58
CA GLY A 228 11.39 -10.79 -7.39
C GLY A 228 10.29 -11.83 -7.55
N THR A 229 10.13 -12.40 -8.75
CA THR A 229 9.28 -13.59 -9.02
C THR A 229 9.90 -14.46 -10.11
N ASP A 230 9.58 -15.76 -10.09
CA ASP A 230 9.97 -16.73 -11.12
C ASP A 230 8.77 -17.67 -11.45
N SER A 231 9.03 -18.83 -12.04
CA SER A 231 8.07 -19.92 -12.22
C SER A 231 6.84 -19.49 -13.03
N GLY A 232 7.05 -18.69 -14.08
CA GLY A 232 5.97 -18.15 -14.92
C GLY A 232 5.14 -17.01 -14.30
N THR A 233 5.50 -16.54 -13.10
CA THR A 233 4.82 -15.42 -12.43
C THR A 233 5.45 -14.09 -12.86
N ILE A 234 4.63 -13.12 -13.29
CA ILE A 234 5.10 -11.81 -13.76
C ILE A 234 4.52 -10.71 -12.87
N ARG A 235 5.39 -9.98 -12.16
CA ARG A 235 5.07 -8.83 -11.30
C ARG A 235 5.10 -7.54 -12.14
N VAL A 236 4.02 -6.78 -12.17
CA VAL A 236 3.85 -5.67 -13.13
C VAL A 236 3.26 -4.47 -12.41
N MET A 237 3.82 -3.28 -12.68
CA MET A 237 3.35 -2.01 -12.14
C MET A 237 3.30 -0.95 -13.25
N GLY A 238 3.19 0.33 -12.88
CA GLY A 238 3.21 1.46 -13.81
C GLY A 238 4.53 1.61 -14.57
N ALA A 239 4.43 2.07 -15.82
CA ALA A 239 5.56 2.45 -16.63
C ALA A 239 6.27 3.67 -16.02
N SER A 240 7.59 3.69 -16.08
CA SER A 240 8.38 4.86 -15.72
C SER A 240 8.12 5.98 -16.74
N PRO A 241 7.90 7.23 -16.33
CA PRO A 241 7.73 8.36 -17.24
C PRO A 241 9.07 8.77 -17.87
N VAL A 242 9.00 9.70 -18.83
CA VAL A 242 10.18 10.30 -19.45
C VAL A 242 11.05 10.99 -18.39
N PRO A 243 12.35 10.67 -18.26
CA PRO A 243 13.25 11.31 -17.31
C PRO A 243 13.37 12.82 -17.55
N GLN A 244 13.30 13.61 -16.47
CA GLN A 244 13.30 15.07 -16.57
C GLN A 244 14.71 15.61 -16.84
N PRO A 245 14.88 16.65 -17.68
CA PRO A 245 16.21 17.08 -18.14
C PRO A 245 17.17 17.61 -17.05
N ASN A 246 16.68 18.08 -15.90
CA ASN A 246 17.54 18.81 -14.97
C ASN A 246 17.09 18.78 -13.48
N GLN A 247 17.51 17.75 -12.72
CA GLN A 247 17.46 17.74 -11.25
C GLN A 247 18.72 17.11 -10.64
N ASN A 248 19.80 17.90 -10.50
CA ASN A 248 20.93 17.75 -9.55
C ASN A 248 21.34 16.34 -9.07
N ASN A 249 21.38 15.32 -9.95
CA ASN A 249 21.54 13.90 -9.58
C ASN A 249 20.57 13.36 -8.51
N MET A 250 19.47 14.07 -8.25
CA MET A 250 18.33 13.53 -7.52
C MET A 250 17.45 12.78 -8.52
N ASN A 251 17.03 11.57 -8.12
CA ASN A 251 16.15 10.63 -8.83
C ASN A 251 15.32 11.32 -9.97
N PRO A 252 15.65 11.11 -11.28
CA PRO A 252 15.37 11.99 -12.44
C PRO A 252 13.93 11.93 -12.94
N PHE A 253 13.04 11.92 -11.97
CA PHE A 253 11.75 11.32 -11.98
C PHE A 253 10.89 12.37 -11.27
N ALA A 254 11.09 12.66 -9.98
CA ALA A 254 10.31 13.63 -9.20
C ALA A 254 9.81 14.86 -9.99
N GLY A 255 8.50 14.98 -10.11
CA GLY A 255 7.84 15.85 -11.10
C GLY A 255 6.56 15.20 -11.63
N VAL A 256 6.43 15.11 -12.95
CA VAL A 256 5.22 14.63 -13.65
C VAL A 256 5.07 13.09 -13.64
N ARG A 257 3.98 12.56 -13.06
CA ARG A 257 3.64 11.13 -13.10
C ARG A 257 3.38 10.67 -14.53
N VAL A 258 3.64 9.41 -14.86
CA VAL A 258 3.30 8.82 -16.18
C VAL A 258 1.80 8.95 -16.53
N TYR A 259 0.95 8.92 -15.50
CA TYR A 259 -0.50 9.08 -15.62
C TYR A 259 -0.98 10.54 -15.65
N SER A 260 -0.17 11.54 -15.28
CA SER A 260 -0.61 12.94 -15.33
C SER A 260 -1.04 13.34 -16.76
N LYS A 261 -2.03 14.25 -16.88
CA LYS A 261 -2.55 14.70 -18.18
C LYS A 261 -1.45 15.18 -19.13
N ASN A 262 -0.59 16.05 -18.61
CA ASN A 262 0.49 16.69 -19.38
C ASN A 262 1.78 15.85 -19.42
N ALA A 263 1.72 14.57 -19.07
CA ALA A 263 2.90 13.70 -19.10
C ALA A 263 3.26 13.34 -20.54
N GLN A 264 4.52 13.61 -20.88
CA GLN A 264 5.11 13.20 -22.16
C GLN A 264 4.95 11.68 -22.33
N PRO A 265 4.57 11.19 -23.53
CA PRO A 265 4.49 9.76 -23.81
C PRO A 265 5.81 9.07 -23.47
N THR A 266 5.75 8.07 -22.60
CA THR A 266 6.92 7.27 -22.26
C THR A 266 7.22 6.24 -23.35
N ILE A 267 8.43 5.66 -23.35
CA ILE A 267 8.70 4.47 -24.18
C ILE A 267 7.84 3.32 -23.63
N PRO A 268 7.14 2.56 -24.49
CA PRO A 268 6.47 1.32 -24.10
C PRO A 268 7.38 0.42 -23.28
N GLN A 269 6.93 0.00 -22.09
CA GLN A 269 7.70 -0.87 -21.21
C GLN A 269 6.97 -2.18 -20.95
N ILE A 270 7.73 -3.27 -20.98
CA ILE A 270 7.25 -4.64 -20.84
C ILE A 270 8.05 -5.35 -19.76
N VAL A 271 7.35 -6.04 -18.87
CA VAL A 271 7.97 -6.99 -17.93
C VAL A 271 7.88 -8.39 -18.50
N ALA A 272 8.99 -9.10 -18.57
CA ALA A 272 9.06 -10.48 -19.04
C ALA A 272 9.13 -11.47 -17.87
N GLU A 273 8.63 -12.69 -18.08
CA GLU A 273 9.00 -13.83 -17.24
C GLU A 273 10.52 -14.01 -17.25
N VAL A 274 11.12 -14.24 -16.08
CA VAL A 274 12.57 -14.26 -15.90
C VAL A 274 13.24 -15.37 -16.72
N GLU A 275 12.63 -16.54 -16.81
CA GLU A 275 13.10 -17.68 -17.59
C GLU A 275 13.19 -17.37 -19.09
N GLN A 276 12.18 -16.68 -19.64
CA GLN A 276 12.16 -16.24 -21.04
C GLN A 276 13.16 -15.10 -21.26
N TYR A 277 13.20 -14.12 -20.35
CA TYR A 277 14.14 -13.01 -20.40
C TYR A 277 15.60 -13.50 -20.46
N ASN A 278 15.97 -14.38 -19.53
CA ASN A 278 17.28 -15.00 -19.45
C ASN A 278 17.60 -15.85 -20.69
N ARG A 279 16.61 -16.57 -21.24
CA ARG A 279 16.78 -17.32 -22.50
C ARG A 279 17.18 -16.39 -23.66
N VAL A 280 16.52 -15.25 -23.80
CA VAL A 280 16.84 -14.27 -24.85
C VAL A 280 18.23 -13.70 -24.65
N LEU A 281 18.61 -13.34 -23.42
CA LEU A 281 19.97 -12.88 -23.14
C LEU A 281 21.04 -13.91 -23.50
N ARG A 282 20.81 -15.21 -23.23
CA ARG A 282 21.74 -16.27 -23.64
C ARG A 282 21.85 -16.42 -25.16
N LEU A 283 20.75 -16.27 -25.89
CA LEU A 283 20.76 -16.27 -27.36
C LEU A 283 21.54 -15.07 -27.93
N ILE A 284 21.37 -13.87 -27.37
CA ILE A 284 22.14 -12.67 -27.74
C ILE A 284 23.63 -12.88 -27.47
N LYS A 285 24.00 -13.39 -26.29
CA LYS A 285 25.39 -13.72 -25.91
C LYS A 285 26.05 -14.75 -26.85
N GLN A 286 25.25 -15.63 -27.47
CA GLN A 286 25.71 -16.61 -28.47
C GLN A 286 25.76 -16.06 -29.90
N GLY A 287 25.42 -14.79 -30.13
CA GLY A 287 25.41 -14.19 -31.47
C GLY A 287 24.27 -14.69 -32.37
N VAL A 288 23.24 -15.32 -31.81
CA VAL A 288 22.04 -15.70 -32.57
C VAL A 288 21.30 -14.41 -32.96
N PRO A 289 20.96 -14.19 -34.24
CA PRO A 289 20.19 -13.02 -34.62
C PRO A 289 18.74 -13.16 -34.12
N ILE A 290 18.23 -12.12 -33.47
CA ILE A 290 16.90 -12.11 -32.86
C ILE A 290 16.11 -10.90 -33.33
N THR A 291 14.90 -11.14 -33.82
CA THR A 291 13.88 -10.10 -33.96
C THR A 291 12.74 -10.37 -32.98
N MET A 292 12.14 -9.31 -32.46
CA MET A 292 11.00 -9.38 -31.57
C MET A 292 9.85 -8.55 -32.15
N THR A 293 8.67 -9.13 -32.17
CA THR A 293 7.43 -8.45 -32.50
C THR A 293 6.72 -8.07 -31.20
N VAL A 294 6.32 -6.80 -31.09
CA VAL A 294 5.48 -6.28 -30.01
C VAL A 294 4.26 -5.64 -30.65
N ASN A 295 3.08 -6.11 -30.28
CA ASN A 295 1.81 -5.45 -30.53
C ASN A 295 1.15 -5.15 -29.17
N LEU A 296 1.07 -3.86 -28.85
CA LEU A 296 0.46 -3.31 -27.64
C LEU A 296 -0.58 -2.29 -28.09
N GLU A 297 -1.86 -2.54 -27.79
CA GLU A 297 -2.97 -1.63 -28.06
C GLU A 297 -3.57 -1.20 -26.71
N THR A 298 -3.60 0.11 -26.47
CA THR A 298 -3.94 0.74 -25.19
C THR A 298 -4.79 1.99 -25.42
N ASN A 299 -5.75 2.21 -24.53
CA ASN A 299 -6.58 3.43 -24.51
C ASN A 299 -6.19 4.31 -23.31
N TYR A 300 -6.21 5.63 -23.51
CA TYR A 300 -6.18 6.61 -22.43
C TYR A 300 -7.55 7.27 -22.30
N TYR A 301 -7.91 7.64 -21.06
CA TYR A 301 -9.17 8.29 -20.71
C TYR A 301 -8.87 9.62 -20.02
N GLU A 302 -9.36 10.72 -20.60
CA GLU A 302 -9.12 12.10 -20.14
C GLU A 302 -10.41 12.92 -19.94
N ASP A 303 -11.57 12.28 -20.13
CA ASP A 303 -12.90 12.84 -19.94
C ASP A 303 -13.18 13.19 -18.47
N ASP A 304 -12.62 12.40 -17.55
CA ASP A 304 -12.63 12.67 -16.12
C ASP A 304 -11.27 12.27 -15.51
N LEU A 305 -10.52 13.27 -15.03
CA LEU A 305 -9.19 13.11 -14.45
C LEU A 305 -9.22 12.92 -12.93
N ARG A 306 -10.41 12.94 -12.31
CA ARG A 306 -10.56 12.97 -10.85
C ARG A 306 -10.49 11.58 -10.23
N GLY A 307 -10.18 11.54 -8.95
CA GLY A 307 -10.21 10.33 -8.14
C GLY A 307 -11.44 10.29 -7.25
N TYR A 308 -12.07 9.11 -7.10
CA TYR A 308 -13.29 8.95 -6.30
C TYR A 308 -13.22 7.71 -5.39
N ASN A 309 -13.23 7.94 -4.08
CA ASN A 309 -13.47 6.91 -3.08
C ASN A 309 -14.96 6.53 -3.09
N THR A 310 -15.31 5.34 -2.58
CA THR A 310 -16.73 4.99 -2.36
C THR A 310 -17.03 4.97 -0.87
N ILE A 311 -17.97 5.81 -0.42
CA ILE A 311 -18.27 6.00 1.01
C ILE A 311 -19.75 5.73 1.28
N ALA A 312 -20.06 4.99 2.34
CA ALA A 312 -21.42 4.75 2.83
C ALA A 312 -21.44 4.58 4.37
N GLU A 313 -22.63 4.67 4.97
CA GLU A 313 -22.78 4.75 6.43
C GLU A 313 -23.92 3.89 6.98
N ILE A 314 -23.71 3.28 8.16
CA ILE A 314 -24.77 2.83 9.07
C ILE A 314 -24.93 3.93 10.13
N PRO A 315 -26.03 4.69 10.14
CA PRO A 315 -26.22 5.81 11.06
C PRO A 315 -26.24 5.39 12.53
N GLY A 316 -25.60 6.17 13.39
CA GLY A 316 -25.65 6.00 14.83
C GLY A 316 -26.97 6.46 15.48
N THR A 317 -27.16 6.13 16.76
CA THR A 317 -28.31 6.58 17.57
C THR A 317 -28.02 7.88 18.34
N ASP A 318 -27.42 7.76 19.52
CA ASP A 318 -27.22 8.82 20.52
C ASP A 318 -25.85 9.50 20.40
N LEU A 319 -24.86 8.81 19.83
CA LEU A 319 -23.52 9.33 19.53
C LEU A 319 -23.29 9.49 18.02
N LYS A 320 -24.38 9.68 17.25
CA LYS A 320 -24.42 9.66 15.77
C LYS A 320 -23.45 10.61 15.06
N ASP A 321 -23.07 11.71 15.71
CA ASP A 321 -22.14 12.71 15.17
C ASP A 321 -20.67 12.29 15.29
N GLU A 322 -20.39 11.25 16.09
CA GLU A 322 -19.11 10.56 16.14
C GLU A 322 -19.10 9.37 15.17
N VAL A 323 -17.90 9.05 14.68
CA VAL A 323 -17.71 8.09 13.58
C VAL A 323 -16.62 7.07 13.93
N VAL A 324 -16.91 5.79 13.72
CA VAL A 324 -15.88 4.76 13.51
C VAL A 324 -15.82 4.44 12.03
N MET A 325 -14.62 4.26 11.50
CA MET A 325 -14.40 3.97 10.09
C MET A 325 -13.77 2.59 9.88
N LEU A 326 -14.10 1.98 8.74
CA LEU A 326 -13.39 0.83 8.19
C LEU A 326 -13.20 0.98 6.68
N GLY A 327 -12.15 0.36 6.15
CA GLY A 327 -11.86 0.43 4.73
C GLY A 327 -10.77 -0.52 4.23
N ALA A 328 -10.62 -0.48 2.92
CA ALA A 328 -9.64 -1.17 2.10
C ALA A 328 -9.62 -0.44 0.74
N HIS A 329 -8.59 -0.61 -0.07
CA HIS A 329 -8.59 -0.04 -1.42
C HIS A 329 -9.33 -0.92 -2.42
N LEU A 330 -9.87 -0.27 -3.45
CA LEU A 330 -10.72 -0.86 -4.49
C LEU A 330 -10.00 -0.93 -5.83
N ASP A 331 -8.98 -0.09 -6.04
CA ASP A 331 -8.08 -0.22 -7.18
C ASP A 331 -7.17 -1.45 -7.08
N SER A 332 -6.50 -1.77 -8.17
CA SER A 332 -5.49 -2.83 -8.27
C SER A 332 -4.55 -2.57 -9.44
N TRP A 333 -3.38 -3.20 -9.47
CA TRP A 333 -2.65 -3.37 -10.73
C TRP A 333 -3.45 -4.17 -11.76
N HIS A 334 -3.02 -4.03 -13.02
CA HIS A 334 -3.75 -4.47 -14.21
C HIS A 334 -3.32 -5.82 -14.77
N SER A 335 -2.29 -6.46 -14.19
CA SER A 335 -1.72 -7.73 -14.66
C SER A 335 -2.51 -8.97 -14.25
N GLY A 336 -3.17 -8.91 -13.09
CA GLY A 336 -4.11 -9.92 -12.60
C GLY A 336 -5.55 -9.40 -12.61
N THR A 337 -6.30 -9.72 -11.56
CA THR A 337 -7.67 -9.22 -11.33
C THR A 337 -7.82 -8.46 -10.01
N GLY A 338 -6.72 -8.20 -9.30
CA GLY A 338 -6.73 -7.51 -8.02
C GLY A 338 -7.43 -8.32 -6.93
N ALA A 339 -7.22 -9.63 -6.88
CA ALA A 339 -8.01 -10.56 -6.08
C ALA A 339 -7.58 -10.56 -4.61
N THR A 340 -6.32 -10.88 -4.35
CA THR A 340 -5.68 -10.68 -3.05
C THR A 340 -5.36 -9.20 -2.81
N ASP A 341 -5.22 -8.42 -3.88
CA ASP A 341 -4.71 -7.06 -3.86
C ASP A 341 -5.62 -6.08 -4.65
N ASN A 342 -6.71 -5.56 -4.07
CA ASN A 342 -7.23 -5.86 -2.74
C ASN A 342 -8.76 -6.06 -2.75
N ALA A 343 -9.27 -6.85 -3.72
CA ALA A 343 -10.67 -7.28 -3.68
C ALA A 343 -10.98 -8.11 -2.42
N ALA A 344 -10.00 -8.84 -1.87
CA ALA A 344 -10.11 -9.57 -0.61
C ALA A 344 -10.48 -8.65 0.57
N GLY A 345 -9.69 -7.61 0.83
CA GLY A 345 -9.94 -6.62 1.87
C GLY A 345 -11.21 -5.81 1.61
N SER A 346 -11.39 -5.34 0.37
CA SER A 346 -12.64 -4.67 -0.07
C SER A 346 -13.87 -5.52 0.22
N ALA A 347 -13.88 -6.80 -0.18
CA ALA A 347 -14.98 -7.71 0.07
C ALA A 347 -15.20 -7.97 1.56
N VAL A 348 -14.13 -8.06 2.35
CA VAL A 348 -14.21 -8.24 3.80
C VAL A 348 -14.84 -7.03 4.50
N VAL A 349 -14.46 -5.79 4.15
CA VAL A 349 -15.08 -4.60 4.77
C VAL A 349 -16.51 -4.37 4.29
N MET A 350 -16.81 -4.63 3.01
CA MET A 350 -18.18 -4.62 2.48
C MET A 350 -19.06 -5.65 3.18
N GLU A 351 -18.56 -6.87 3.36
CA GLU A 351 -19.26 -7.92 4.08
C GLU A 351 -19.45 -7.56 5.56
N ALA A 352 -18.45 -6.94 6.21
CA ALA A 352 -18.56 -6.53 7.61
C ALA A 352 -19.72 -5.55 7.85
N VAL A 353 -19.92 -4.54 6.99
CA VAL A 353 -21.09 -3.64 7.10
C VAL A 353 -22.39 -4.34 6.73
N ARG A 354 -22.39 -5.26 5.75
CA ARG A 354 -23.58 -6.06 5.40
C ARG A 354 -24.01 -6.95 6.57
N ILE A 355 -23.07 -7.62 7.25
CA ILE A 355 -23.32 -8.44 8.44
C ILE A 355 -24.02 -7.62 9.53
N LEU A 356 -23.48 -6.44 9.87
CA LEU A 356 -24.05 -5.59 10.91
C LEU A 356 -25.47 -5.12 10.56
N GLN A 357 -25.69 -4.76 9.30
CA GLN A 357 -26.99 -4.34 8.79
C GLN A 357 -28.01 -5.50 8.78
N ALA A 358 -27.61 -6.70 8.36
CA ALA A 358 -28.45 -7.90 8.32
C ALA A 358 -28.76 -8.46 9.72
N ALA A 359 -27.81 -8.41 10.66
CA ALA A 359 -28.01 -8.79 12.05
C ALA A 359 -28.86 -7.77 12.86
N GLY A 360 -29.31 -6.68 12.22
CA GLY A 360 -30.18 -5.67 12.82
C GLY A 360 -29.49 -4.81 13.88
N ILE A 361 -28.18 -4.60 13.76
CA ILE A 361 -27.39 -3.85 14.73
C ILE A 361 -27.67 -2.35 14.61
N LYS A 362 -27.89 -1.71 15.76
CA LYS A 362 -28.08 -0.25 15.88
C LYS A 362 -26.89 0.32 16.66
N PRO A 363 -25.85 0.82 15.98
CA PRO A 363 -24.67 1.35 16.64
C PRO A 363 -24.98 2.71 17.29
N ARG A 364 -24.24 3.08 18.35
CA ARG A 364 -24.42 4.41 18.99
C ARG A 364 -23.75 5.51 18.18
N ARG A 365 -22.49 5.25 17.75
CA ARG A 365 -21.77 6.04 16.75
C ARG A 365 -22.18 5.66 15.34
N THR A 366 -21.96 6.55 14.37
CA THR A 366 -22.07 6.21 12.96
C THR A 366 -20.92 5.31 12.54
N ILE A 367 -21.20 4.22 11.83
CA ILE A 367 -20.18 3.35 11.20
C ILE A 367 -20.06 3.78 9.74
N ARG A 368 -18.89 4.25 9.31
CA ARG A 368 -18.63 4.71 7.93
C ARG A 368 -17.65 3.77 7.23
N ILE A 369 -18.12 3.10 6.18
CA ILE A 369 -17.22 2.37 5.27
C ILE A 369 -16.65 3.34 4.23
N ALA A 370 -15.37 3.16 3.90
CA ALA A 370 -14.72 3.81 2.79
C ALA A 370 -13.92 2.78 1.98
N LEU A 371 -14.16 2.74 0.67
CA LEU A 371 -13.35 2.00 -0.29
C LEU A 371 -12.48 3.00 -1.03
N TRP A 372 -11.17 2.92 -0.82
CA TRP A 372 -10.19 3.89 -1.32
C TRP A 372 -9.81 3.61 -2.78
N THR A 373 -9.25 4.61 -3.45
CA THR A 373 -8.72 4.45 -4.82
C THR A 373 -7.38 5.17 -4.97
N GLY A 374 -6.44 4.64 -5.74
CA GLY A 374 -5.10 5.21 -5.86
C GLY A 374 -4.21 4.88 -4.67
N GLU A 375 -4.54 3.81 -3.93
CA GLU A 375 -3.63 3.23 -2.92
C GLU A 375 -2.31 2.87 -3.60
N GLU A 376 -2.44 2.13 -4.71
CA GLU A 376 -1.39 1.54 -5.55
C GLU A 376 -0.45 2.59 -6.18
N GLN A 377 -0.77 3.88 -6.05
CA GLN A 377 0.05 5.00 -6.52
C GLN A 377 0.51 5.95 -5.38
N GLY A 378 0.24 5.56 -4.14
CA GLY A 378 0.70 6.22 -2.92
C GLY A 378 -0.40 6.70 -1.97
N LEU A 379 -1.39 5.87 -1.63
CA LEU A 379 -2.50 6.19 -0.70
C LEU A 379 -3.34 7.42 -1.11
N LEU A 380 -3.48 7.68 -2.42
CA LEU A 380 -4.02 8.97 -2.90
C LEU A 380 -5.45 9.22 -2.41
N GLY A 381 -6.31 8.20 -2.43
CA GLY A 381 -7.70 8.29 -1.98
C GLY A 381 -7.87 8.57 -0.49
N SER A 382 -7.19 7.82 0.39
CA SER A 382 -7.26 8.02 1.84
C SER A 382 -6.56 9.30 2.28
N ARG A 383 -5.40 9.64 1.68
CA ARG A 383 -4.71 10.91 1.90
C ARG A 383 -5.56 12.09 1.50
N GLY A 384 -6.18 12.05 0.32
CA GLY A 384 -7.07 13.10 -0.15
C GLY A 384 -8.29 13.26 0.75
N TYR A 385 -8.89 12.16 1.24
CA TYR A 385 -9.98 12.21 2.22
C TYR A 385 -9.55 12.82 3.56
N VAL A 386 -8.41 12.39 4.13
CA VAL A 386 -7.86 12.94 5.38
C VAL A 386 -7.55 14.44 5.20
N ALA A 387 -6.85 14.80 4.13
CA ALA A 387 -6.51 16.19 3.80
C ALA A 387 -7.75 17.06 3.59
N LYS A 388 -8.80 16.53 2.96
CA LYS A 388 -10.06 17.24 2.69
C LYS A 388 -10.87 17.49 3.96
N TYR A 389 -11.11 16.46 4.77
CA TYR A 389 -12.08 16.49 5.87
C TYR A 389 -11.48 16.57 7.27
N LEU A 390 -10.31 15.98 7.51
CA LEU A 390 -9.81 15.67 8.85
C LEU A 390 -8.64 16.57 9.26
N ALA A 391 -7.52 16.55 8.56
CA ALA A 391 -6.38 17.43 8.86
C ALA A 391 -5.39 17.51 7.71
N THR A 392 -4.62 18.60 7.67
CA THR A 392 -3.38 18.66 6.88
C THR A 392 -2.18 18.67 7.82
N ILE A 393 -1.00 18.34 7.30
CA ILE A 393 0.28 18.34 8.02
C ILE A 393 1.18 19.42 7.46
N GLY A 394 1.83 20.21 8.32
CA GLY A 394 2.78 21.24 7.93
C GLY A 394 2.15 22.32 7.04
N ASP A 395 2.69 22.48 5.83
CA ASP A 395 2.17 23.36 4.77
C ASP A 395 0.97 22.76 4.01
N GLY A 396 0.61 21.51 4.29
CA GLY A 396 -0.43 20.76 3.58
C GLY A 396 0.04 20.11 2.29
N SER A 397 1.34 20.13 1.99
CA SER A 397 1.92 19.44 0.84
C SER A 397 1.95 17.91 1.02
N ASP A 398 2.00 17.21 -0.10
CA ASP A 398 2.23 15.77 -0.17
C ASP A 398 3.53 15.33 0.50
N ASN A 399 4.57 16.17 0.41
CA ASN A 399 5.87 15.94 1.06
C ASN A 399 5.73 16.00 2.60
N ALA A 400 5.04 17.01 3.13
CA ALA A 400 4.78 17.11 4.57
C ALA A 400 3.90 15.96 5.08
N ALA A 401 2.88 15.58 4.31
CA ALA A 401 2.03 14.43 4.63
C ALA A 401 2.84 13.11 4.72
N MET A 402 3.68 12.82 3.72
CA MET A 402 4.43 11.56 3.71
C MET A 402 5.59 11.54 4.70
N GLN A 403 6.25 12.67 4.96
CA GLN A 403 7.25 12.76 6.02
C GLN A 403 6.66 12.31 7.37
N SER A 404 5.46 12.78 7.73
CA SER A 404 4.78 12.36 8.97
C SER A 404 4.41 10.87 8.98
N MET A 405 3.94 10.32 7.85
CA MET A 405 3.68 8.87 7.71
C MET A 405 4.93 8.03 7.95
N MET A 406 6.10 8.54 7.54
CA MET A 406 7.40 7.92 7.79
C MET A 406 7.97 8.25 9.19
N GLY A 407 7.23 8.96 10.04
CA GLY A 407 7.67 9.38 11.37
C GLY A 407 8.70 10.52 11.37
N THR A 408 8.92 11.18 10.24
CA THR A 408 9.92 12.25 10.02
C THR A 408 9.25 13.63 9.85
N GLY A 409 10.04 14.70 9.76
CA GLY A 409 9.56 16.04 9.42
C GLY A 409 8.76 16.77 10.52
N ASN A 410 8.26 17.96 10.17
CA ASN A 410 7.46 18.79 11.08
C ASN A 410 6.01 18.26 11.20
N ARG A 411 5.66 17.72 12.37
CA ARG A 411 4.33 17.13 12.64
C ARG A 411 3.28 18.15 13.10
N GLN A 412 3.29 19.37 12.58
CA GLN A 412 2.22 20.34 12.85
C GLN A 412 0.91 19.85 12.19
N ILE A 413 -0.04 19.38 12.99
CA ILE A 413 -1.35 18.89 12.53
C ILE A 413 -2.35 20.05 12.54
N ASN A 414 -2.77 20.49 11.35
CA ASN A 414 -3.80 21.51 11.17
C ASN A 414 -5.17 20.83 11.08
N LYS A 415 -5.86 20.74 12.23
CA LYS A 415 -7.15 20.06 12.37
C LYS A 415 -8.27 20.76 11.59
N LYS A 416 -9.18 19.98 10.99
CA LYS A 416 -10.42 20.43 10.34
C LYS A 416 -11.67 20.01 11.13
N ALA A 417 -12.84 20.45 10.68
CA ALA A 417 -14.11 20.31 11.40
C ALA A 417 -14.50 18.85 11.76
N ASP A 418 -14.15 17.87 10.93
CA ASP A 418 -14.50 16.46 11.18
C ASP A 418 -13.42 15.70 11.98
N TYR A 419 -12.28 16.32 12.29
CA TYR A 419 -11.14 15.69 12.96
C TYR A 419 -11.49 15.05 14.31
N GLU A 420 -12.29 15.73 15.13
CA GLU A 420 -12.67 15.27 16.48
C GLU A 420 -13.88 14.32 16.46
N LYS A 421 -14.52 14.10 15.29
CA LYS A 421 -15.62 13.14 15.12
C LYS A 421 -15.10 11.71 15.02
N ILE A 422 -13.91 11.50 14.45
CA ILE A 422 -13.37 10.16 14.22
C ILE A 422 -12.84 9.56 15.53
N SER A 423 -13.35 8.39 15.89
CA SER A 423 -12.85 7.54 16.98
C SER A 423 -11.65 6.70 16.53
N ALA A 424 -11.82 5.96 15.42
CA ALA A 424 -10.80 5.08 14.85
C ALA A 424 -11.06 4.76 13.38
N TYR A 425 -10.03 4.29 12.68
CA TYR A 425 -10.07 3.69 11.36
C TYR A 425 -9.45 2.29 11.37
N TYR A 426 -10.13 1.31 10.77
CA TYR A 426 -9.66 -0.07 10.66
C TYR A 426 -9.49 -0.47 9.18
N ASN A 427 -8.30 -0.96 8.83
CA ASN A 427 -7.92 -1.35 7.48
C ASN A 427 -7.81 -2.87 7.34
N LEU A 428 -7.99 -3.40 6.13
CA LEU A 428 -7.55 -4.75 5.78
C LEU A 428 -6.94 -4.78 4.38
N ASP A 429 -5.67 -5.15 4.30
CA ASP A 429 -4.88 -5.06 3.07
C ASP A 429 -3.56 -5.84 3.17
N ASN A 430 -3.64 -7.17 3.18
CA ASN A 430 -2.49 -8.09 3.13
C ASN A 430 -2.95 -9.46 2.59
N GLY A 431 -3.75 -9.45 1.52
CA GLY A 431 -4.23 -10.66 0.87
C GLY A 431 -5.33 -11.42 1.62
N THR A 432 -5.42 -12.73 1.33
CA THR A 432 -6.58 -13.56 1.69
C THR A 432 -6.54 -14.18 3.09
N GLY A 433 -5.39 -14.17 3.77
CA GLY A 433 -5.22 -14.94 5.00
C GLY A 433 -6.00 -14.36 6.18
N GLN A 434 -6.45 -15.23 7.08
CA GLN A 434 -7.27 -14.82 8.22
C GLN A 434 -6.56 -13.83 9.13
N ILE A 435 -7.32 -12.93 9.75
CA ILE A 435 -6.83 -12.07 10.83
C ILE A 435 -6.35 -12.94 12.00
N ARG A 436 -5.12 -12.69 12.46
CA ARG A 436 -4.45 -13.32 13.61
C ARG A 436 -4.30 -12.38 14.82
N GLY A 437 -4.49 -11.07 14.60
CA GLY A 437 -4.22 -10.05 15.60
C GLY A 437 -4.21 -8.64 15.04
N ILE A 438 -3.66 -7.67 15.77
CA ILE A 438 -3.63 -6.24 15.37
C ILE A 438 -2.30 -5.55 15.73
N TYR A 439 -1.89 -4.61 14.90
CA TYR A 439 -0.78 -3.68 15.19
C TYR A 439 -1.33 -2.45 15.93
N LEU A 440 -0.84 -2.16 17.14
CA LEU A 440 -1.27 -0.98 17.91
C LEU A 440 -0.69 0.34 17.40
N GLN A 441 0.27 0.31 16.47
CA GLN A 441 0.98 1.49 15.96
C GLN A 441 1.67 2.32 17.06
N GLY A 442 2.14 1.70 18.15
CA GLY A 442 2.69 2.43 19.30
C GLY A 442 1.64 2.93 20.31
N ASN A 443 0.34 2.63 20.15
CA ASN A 443 -0.71 3.02 21.10
C ASN A 443 -0.98 1.95 22.17
N GLU A 444 -0.03 1.79 23.11
CA GLU A 444 -0.09 0.75 24.15
C GLU A 444 -1.34 0.83 25.05
N ALA A 445 -1.94 2.02 25.21
CA ALA A 445 -3.18 2.23 25.98
C ALA A 445 -4.38 1.39 25.47
N LEU A 446 -4.34 0.93 24.22
CA LEU A 446 -5.40 0.12 23.60
C LEU A 446 -5.23 -1.39 23.82
N ARG A 447 -4.06 -1.87 24.28
CA ARG A 447 -3.81 -3.29 24.52
C ARG A 447 -4.89 -3.97 25.39
N PRO A 448 -5.29 -3.46 26.58
CA PRO A 448 -6.30 -4.12 27.40
C PRO A 448 -7.67 -4.20 26.71
N ILE A 449 -8.05 -3.18 25.92
CA ILE A 449 -9.31 -3.13 25.18
C ILE A 449 -9.32 -4.19 24.09
N PHE A 450 -8.32 -4.17 23.19
CA PHE A 450 -8.27 -5.14 22.08
C PHE A 450 -8.04 -6.57 22.58
N LYS A 451 -7.35 -6.77 23.71
CA LYS A 451 -7.21 -8.09 24.34
C LYS A 451 -8.56 -8.66 24.77
N LYS A 452 -9.46 -7.80 25.27
CA LYS A 452 -10.85 -8.20 25.59
C LYS A 452 -11.66 -8.49 24.32
N TRP A 453 -11.46 -7.72 23.25
CA TRP A 453 -12.23 -7.87 22.00
C TRP A 453 -11.82 -9.09 21.16
N PHE A 454 -10.59 -9.58 21.32
CA PHE A 454 -10.15 -10.83 20.69
C PHE A 454 -10.56 -12.10 21.47
N GLU A 455 -11.08 -12.02 22.69
CA GLU A 455 -11.45 -13.21 23.45
C GLU A 455 -12.43 -14.16 22.73
N PRO A 456 -13.47 -13.67 22.03
CA PRO A 456 -14.38 -14.53 21.27
C PRO A 456 -13.73 -15.22 20.05
N PHE A 457 -12.50 -14.88 19.69
CA PHE A 457 -11.81 -15.35 18.48
C PHE A 457 -10.51 -16.12 18.75
N LYS A 458 -10.20 -16.41 20.03
CA LYS A 458 -9.04 -17.22 20.44
C LYS A 458 -9.00 -18.58 19.73
N ASP A 459 -10.15 -19.25 19.59
CA ASP A 459 -10.27 -20.56 18.92
C ASP A 459 -10.06 -20.50 17.39
N TRP A 460 -10.11 -19.30 16.79
CA TRP A 460 -9.72 -19.07 15.40
C TRP A 460 -8.23 -18.75 15.25
N GLY A 461 -7.49 -18.70 16.36
CA GLY A 461 -6.09 -18.29 16.42
C GLY A 461 -5.89 -16.79 16.25
N ALA A 462 -6.91 -15.98 16.57
CA ALA A 462 -6.89 -14.51 16.46
C ALA A 462 -6.85 -13.88 17.86
N SER A 463 -5.65 -13.52 18.32
CA SER A 463 -5.44 -12.94 19.65
C SER A 463 -4.20 -12.07 19.82
N THR A 464 -3.32 -12.03 18.82
CA THR A 464 -2.01 -11.37 18.93
C THR A 464 -2.15 -9.85 18.92
N ILE A 465 -1.48 -9.18 19.85
CA ILE A 465 -1.46 -7.73 19.91
C ILE A 465 -0.01 -7.29 19.97
N THR A 466 0.49 -6.63 18.94
CA THR A 466 1.84 -6.08 18.94
C THR A 466 1.82 -4.57 19.14
N ILE A 467 2.78 -4.05 19.90
CA ILE A 467 2.97 -2.59 19.99
C ILE A 467 3.58 -2.02 18.71
N SER A 468 4.24 -2.85 17.90
CA SER A 468 4.90 -2.47 16.67
C SER A 468 3.97 -1.77 15.68
N SER A 469 4.56 -0.90 14.87
CA SER A 469 3.92 -0.29 13.70
C SER A 469 4.02 -1.21 12.48
N THR A 470 3.05 -1.08 11.59
CA THR A 470 3.12 -1.58 10.21
C THR A 470 2.70 -0.47 9.24
N GLY A 471 3.16 -0.55 8.00
CA GLY A 471 2.86 0.42 6.95
C GLY A 471 2.29 -0.24 5.70
N GLY A 472 2.43 0.45 4.57
CA GLY A 472 2.10 -0.13 3.27
C GLY A 472 0.64 -0.07 2.85
N THR A 473 -0.23 0.71 3.53
CA THR A 473 -1.66 0.84 3.19
C THR A 473 -2.32 2.05 3.91
N ASP A 474 -3.62 2.28 3.64
CA ASP A 474 -4.40 3.49 3.93
C ASP A 474 -4.52 3.89 5.41
N HIS A 475 -4.29 2.99 6.38
CA HIS A 475 -4.35 3.37 7.81
C HIS A 475 -3.29 4.42 8.18
N LEU A 476 -2.19 4.47 7.43
CA LEU A 476 -1.13 5.48 7.60
C LEU A 476 -1.64 6.90 7.41
N ALA A 477 -2.66 7.12 6.55
CA ALA A 477 -3.23 8.44 6.34
C ALA A 477 -3.90 8.99 7.61
N PHE A 478 -4.56 8.12 8.38
CA PHE A 478 -5.20 8.48 9.65
C PHE A 478 -4.18 8.59 10.78
N ASP A 479 -3.24 7.64 10.86
CA ASP A 479 -2.26 7.57 11.94
C ASP A 479 -1.26 8.75 11.90
N ALA A 480 -0.87 9.19 10.70
CA ALA A 480 0.04 10.33 10.49
C ALA A 480 -0.54 11.68 10.96
N VAL A 481 -1.86 11.78 11.12
CA VAL A 481 -2.55 12.93 11.73
C VAL A 481 -3.01 12.67 13.16
N GLY A 482 -2.54 11.59 13.80
CA GLY A 482 -2.87 11.26 15.20
C GLY A 482 -4.28 10.73 15.44
N ILE A 483 -5.02 10.35 14.39
CA ILE A 483 -6.27 9.60 14.51
C ILE A 483 -5.91 8.11 14.60
N PRO A 484 -6.49 7.32 15.53
CA PRO A 484 -6.16 5.90 15.66
C PRO A 484 -6.47 5.11 14.38
N GLY A 485 -5.44 4.78 13.60
CA GLY A 485 -5.54 4.03 12.35
C GLY A 485 -4.83 2.69 12.46
N PHE A 486 -5.54 1.60 12.19
CA PHE A 486 -5.02 0.24 12.41
C PHE A 486 -5.04 -0.61 11.15
N GLN A 487 -4.08 -1.53 11.06
CA GLN A 487 -4.04 -2.65 10.13
C GLN A 487 -4.01 -3.93 10.95
N PHE A 488 -4.73 -4.96 10.51
CA PHE A 488 -4.72 -6.26 11.17
C PHE A 488 -3.48 -7.07 10.79
N ILE A 489 -3.04 -7.94 11.69
CA ILE A 489 -2.05 -8.99 11.39
C ILE A 489 -2.80 -10.09 10.63
N GLN A 490 -2.42 -10.40 9.40
CA GLN A 490 -2.96 -11.52 8.63
C GLN A 490 -1.92 -12.65 8.50
N ASP A 491 -2.39 -13.89 8.26
CA ASP A 491 -1.55 -14.94 7.70
C ASP A 491 -1.11 -14.54 6.28
N PRO A 492 0.18 -14.65 5.91
CA PRO A 492 0.64 -14.19 4.60
C PRO A 492 0.17 -15.07 3.44
N ILE A 493 -0.12 -16.36 3.68
CA ILE A 493 -0.39 -17.37 2.67
C ILE A 493 0.69 -17.28 1.58
N GLU A 494 0.37 -16.94 0.34
CA GLU A 494 1.32 -16.74 -0.77
C GLU A 494 1.36 -15.30 -1.28
N TYR A 495 0.96 -14.30 -0.46
CA TYR A 495 0.81 -12.89 -0.86
C TYR A 495 2.06 -12.31 -1.52
N PHE A 496 3.14 -12.09 -0.74
CA PHE A 496 4.40 -11.56 -1.27
C PHE A 496 5.13 -12.52 -2.21
N ALA A 497 4.95 -13.83 -2.00
CA ALA A 497 5.66 -14.89 -2.71
C ALA A 497 5.10 -15.18 -4.12
N ARG A 498 3.81 -14.90 -4.36
CA ARG A 498 3.15 -15.18 -5.64
C ARG A 498 2.18 -14.12 -6.12
N THR A 499 1.25 -13.62 -5.30
CA THR A 499 0.10 -12.86 -5.84
C THR A 499 0.33 -11.36 -5.93
N TRP A 500 0.93 -10.73 -4.91
CA TRP A 500 1.12 -9.28 -4.78
C TRP A 500 1.65 -8.63 -6.08
N HIS A 501 0.88 -7.71 -6.71
CA HIS A 501 1.17 -7.07 -8.01
C HIS A 501 1.44 -8.01 -9.22
N THR A 502 0.99 -9.28 -9.23
CA THR A 502 1.34 -10.24 -10.31
C THR A 502 0.19 -10.69 -11.20
N THR A 503 0.54 -11.30 -12.33
CA THR A 503 -0.37 -12.07 -13.20
C THR A 503 -1.01 -13.29 -12.52
N GLN A 504 -0.61 -13.63 -11.30
CA GLN A 504 -1.22 -14.69 -10.48
C GLN A 504 -2.21 -14.14 -9.45
N ASP A 505 -2.49 -12.82 -9.43
CA ASP A 505 -3.47 -12.24 -8.52
C ASP A 505 -4.92 -12.45 -9.00
N VAL A 506 -5.42 -13.67 -8.81
CA VAL A 506 -6.72 -14.15 -9.31
C VAL A 506 -7.57 -14.79 -8.22
N SER A 507 -8.88 -14.85 -8.43
CA SER A 507 -9.87 -15.31 -7.44
C SER A 507 -9.67 -16.76 -6.98
N ASP A 508 -9.04 -17.61 -7.78
CA ASP A 508 -8.62 -18.98 -7.41
C ASP A 508 -7.62 -19.04 -6.25
N ARG A 509 -6.98 -17.92 -5.91
CA ARG A 509 -6.00 -17.79 -4.81
C ARG A 509 -6.64 -17.51 -3.45
N LEU A 510 -7.96 -17.29 -3.41
CA LEU A 510 -8.67 -16.84 -2.23
C LEU A 510 -9.15 -18.01 -1.35
N LEU A 511 -8.99 -17.83 -0.04
CA LEU A 511 -9.41 -18.75 1.00
C LEU A 511 -10.73 -18.27 1.62
N GLU A 512 -11.85 -18.81 1.14
CA GLU A 512 -13.22 -18.41 1.54
C GLU A 512 -13.41 -18.33 3.07
N GLU A 513 -12.99 -19.37 3.81
CA GLU A 513 -13.17 -19.42 5.27
C GLU A 513 -12.32 -18.39 6.02
N ASP A 514 -11.13 -18.06 5.52
CA ASP A 514 -10.26 -17.01 6.08
C ASP A 514 -10.88 -15.62 5.87
N LEU A 515 -11.49 -15.37 4.71
CA LEU A 515 -12.21 -14.13 4.41
C LEU A 515 -13.46 -13.98 5.28
N LYS A 516 -14.28 -15.04 5.45
CA LYS A 516 -15.45 -15.04 6.35
C LYS A 516 -15.07 -14.67 7.79
N ARG A 517 -14.04 -15.33 8.34
CA ARG A 517 -13.52 -15.04 9.69
C ARG A 517 -13.05 -13.59 9.82
N SER A 518 -12.37 -13.09 8.81
CA SER A 518 -11.87 -11.71 8.79
C SER A 518 -13.02 -10.68 8.75
N ALA A 519 -14.08 -10.94 8.00
CA ALA A 519 -15.29 -10.10 7.98
C ALA A 519 -16.02 -10.07 9.34
N VAL A 520 -16.14 -11.23 10.01
CA VAL A 520 -16.70 -11.31 11.37
C VAL A 520 -15.87 -10.53 12.40
N ILE A 521 -14.53 -10.67 12.36
CA ILE A 521 -13.64 -9.94 13.27
C ILE A 521 -13.72 -8.43 13.01
N MET A 522 -13.65 -8.01 11.74
CA MET A 522 -13.78 -6.60 11.33
C MET A 522 -15.13 -6.01 11.79
N ALA A 523 -16.25 -6.70 11.55
CA ALA A 523 -17.58 -6.30 11.98
C ALA A 523 -17.67 -6.13 13.51
N THR A 524 -17.09 -7.06 14.27
CA THR A 524 -17.08 -7.02 15.73
C THR A 524 -16.23 -5.87 16.26
N PHE A 525 -15.07 -5.58 15.65
CA PHE A 525 -14.22 -4.46 16.07
C PHE A 525 -14.92 -3.11 15.87
N VAL A 526 -15.50 -2.85 14.68
CA VAL A 526 -16.22 -1.59 14.46
C VAL A 526 -17.49 -1.48 15.29
N TYR A 527 -18.21 -2.59 15.52
CA TYR A 527 -19.34 -2.63 16.44
C TYR A 527 -18.93 -2.21 17.85
N ASN A 528 -17.87 -2.81 18.40
CA ASN A 528 -17.41 -2.50 19.76
C ASN A 528 -17.04 -1.02 19.90
N THR A 529 -16.23 -0.48 18.98
CA THR A 529 -15.89 0.96 18.96
C THR A 529 -17.13 1.86 18.84
N ALA A 530 -18.16 1.41 18.10
CA ALA A 530 -19.39 2.17 17.92
C ALA A 530 -20.33 2.13 19.14
N MET A 531 -20.11 1.23 20.10
CA MET A 531 -20.95 1.05 21.29
C MET A 531 -20.35 1.60 22.60
N MET A 532 -19.03 1.78 22.66
CA MET A 532 -18.35 2.44 23.80
C MET A 532 -18.96 3.81 24.14
N ASP A 533 -18.91 4.24 25.40
CA ASP A 533 -19.27 5.62 25.75
C ASP A 533 -18.26 6.61 25.18
N GLU A 534 -16.96 6.38 25.40
CA GLU A 534 -15.87 7.25 24.95
C GLU A 534 -15.26 6.80 23.61
N LYS A 535 -14.65 7.74 22.88
CA LYS A 535 -13.80 7.44 21.71
C LYS A 535 -12.54 6.69 22.15
N LEU A 536 -11.91 5.96 21.23
CA LEU A 536 -10.62 5.31 21.53
C LEU A 536 -9.55 6.35 21.91
N PRO A 537 -8.75 6.11 22.97
CA PRO A 537 -7.69 7.03 23.36
C PRO A 537 -6.67 7.18 22.23
N ARG A 538 -6.39 8.44 21.88
CA ARG A 538 -5.35 8.79 20.90
C ARG A 538 -3.97 8.69 21.55
N LYS A 539 -2.94 8.42 20.74
CA LYS A 539 -1.55 8.43 21.22
C LYS A 539 -1.22 9.82 21.79
N PRO A 540 -0.42 9.92 22.87
CA PRO A 540 0.10 11.20 23.31
C PRO A 540 0.89 11.86 22.16
N MET A 541 0.50 13.08 21.77
CA MET A 541 1.35 13.88 20.89
C MET A 541 2.68 14.11 21.62
N GLN A 542 3.79 13.68 21.01
CA GLN A 542 5.12 14.04 21.52
C GLN A 542 5.26 15.56 21.47
N SER A 543 5.19 16.21 22.63
CA SER A 543 5.49 17.63 22.73
C SER A 543 6.97 17.82 22.36
N THR A 544 7.25 18.55 21.28
CA THR A 544 8.56 19.14 21.03
C THR A 544 8.89 20.02 22.23
N SER A 545 9.73 19.54 23.15
CA SER A 545 10.00 20.29 24.38
C SER A 545 10.79 21.56 24.02
N PHE A 546 10.40 22.67 24.64
CA PHE A 546 10.97 24.00 24.41
C PHE A 546 12.48 24.08 24.74
N LEU A 547 13.03 23.03 25.35
CA LEU A 547 14.43 22.90 25.75
C LEU A 547 15.37 22.32 24.67
N ARG A 548 14.87 21.93 23.49
CA ARG A 548 15.71 21.60 22.32
C ARG A 548 15.90 22.76 21.33
N LEU A 549 15.39 23.95 21.63
CA LEU A 549 15.44 25.12 20.74
C LEU A 549 16.77 25.89 20.75
N PHE A 550 17.74 25.49 21.59
CA PHE A 550 19.00 26.24 21.81
C PHE A 550 20.29 25.44 21.60
N ASP A 551 20.21 24.14 21.25
CA ASP A 551 21.39 23.36 20.86
C ASP A 551 21.28 22.91 19.40
N ALA A 552 22.38 23.08 18.66
CA ALA A 552 22.59 22.68 17.26
C ALA A 552 21.91 23.51 16.14
N GLN A 553 21.97 24.85 16.21
CA GLN A 553 22.16 25.60 14.95
C GLN A 553 23.57 25.31 14.39
N SER A 554 23.68 24.50 13.33
CA SER A 554 24.85 24.48 12.45
C SER A 554 24.52 23.87 11.08
N GLU A 555 25.31 24.21 10.06
CA GLU A 555 25.06 23.91 8.63
C GLU A 555 24.95 22.41 8.27
N LEU A 556 25.27 21.51 9.21
CA LEU A 556 25.14 20.07 9.05
C LEU A 556 23.70 19.63 8.74
N GLU A 557 22.66 20.26 9.28
CA GLU A 557 21.28 19.91 8.95
C GLU A 557 20.91 20.27 7.50
N ARG A 558 21.48 21.36 6.96
CA ARG A 558 21.30 21.76 5.56
C ARG A 558 21.99 20.80 4.58
N LEU A 559 23.17 20.31 4.95
CA LEU A 559 23.90 19.28 4.20
C LEU A 559 23.28 17.87 4.37
N ALA A 560 22.64 17.59 5.51
CA ALA A 560 21.87 16.36 5.72
C ALA A 560 20.61 16.33 4.83
N PHE A 561 19.94 17.47 4.66
CA PHE A 561 18.79 17.63 3.77
C PHE A 561 19.16 17.39 2.29
N GLN A 562 20.32 17.87 1.84
CA GLN A 562 20.86 17.55 0.50
C GLN A 562 21.24 16.06 0.32
N ASN A 563 21.40 15.31 1.42
CA ASN A 563 21.79 13.91 1.42
C ASN A 563 20.67 12.96 1.89
N SER A 564 19.41 13.43 1.97
CA SER A 564 18.27 12.61 2.41
C SER A 564 17.81 11.63 1.32
N ARG A 565 18.61 10.57 1.14
CA ARG A 565 18.36 9.41 0.26
C ARG A 565 17.25 8.54 0.85
N LEU A 566 16.06 8.44 0.25
CA LEU A 566 15.12 7.33 0.48
C LEU A 566 14.23 7.05 -0.75
N ASN A 567 13.76 5.79 -0.86
CA ASN A 567 12.76 5.33 -1.83
C ASN A 567 11.67 4.48 -1.11
N HIS A 568 10.59 5.13 -0.65
CA HIS A 568 9.32 4.60 -0.11
C HIS A 568 8.07 5.37 -0.59
N SER A 569 7.56 5.09 -1.80
CA SER A 569 6.13 5.13 -2.03
C SER A 569 5.59 4.08 -1.08
N ILE A 570 4.30 3.98 -1.11
CA ILE A 570 3.71 2.74 -0.76
C ILE A 570 4.12 1.85 -1.98
N CYS A 571 5.39 1.34 -1.92
CA CYS A 571 6.43 0.84 -2.91
C CYS A 571 7.46 1.72 -3.78
N GLY A 572 8.12 2.80 -3.26
CA GLY A 572 9.21 3.65 -3.91
C GLY A 572 9.09 5.23 -4.13
N HIS A 573 9.71 6.12 -3.29
CA HIS A 573 9.64 7.63 -3.19
C HIS A 573 10.59 8.26 -2.11
N ILE A 574 11.41 9.29 -2.38
CA ILE A 574 11.31 10.72 -1.89
C ILE A 574 12.16 11.61 -2.82
N ILE A 575 11.71 12.84 -3.14
CA ILE A 575 12.55 14.05 -3.43
C ILE A 575 11.79 15.36 -3.01
N GLN A 576 12.48 16.51 -3.07
CA GLN A 576 12.10 17.89 -2.73
C GLN A 576 12.86 18.92 -3.62
N HIS A 577 12.74 20.27 -3.60
CA HIS A 577 11.78 21.31 -3.15
C HIS A 577 12.25 22.60 -3.86
N THR A 578 11.43 23.28 -4.69
CA THR A 578 11.58 24.74 -4.94
C THR A 578 10.42 25.43 -5.69
N GLU A 579 9.61 24.73 -6.48
CA GLU A 579 8.58 25.37 -7.32
C GLU A 579 7.20 24.70 -7.20
N ILE A 580 6.30 25.31 -6.41
CA ILE A 580 4.84 25.18 -6.51
C ILE A 580 4.22 26.55 -6.15
N PRO A 581 3.42 27.13 -7.05
CA PRO A 581 2.06 27.54 -6.67
C PRO A 581 1.03 26.67 -7.41
N ASP A 582 0.13 26.07 -6.64
CA ASP A 582 -1.05 25.27 -7.01
C ASP A 582 -0.88 24.08 -8.01
N VAL A 583 -1.27 22.90 -7.52
CA VAL A 583 -1.46 21.60 -8.22
C VAL A 583 -0.22 20.69 -8.45
N PHE A 584 0.02 19.84 -7.44
CA PHE A 584 0.60 18.48 -7.42
C PHE A 584 1.54 17.94 -8.54
N PRO A 585 2.79 17.61 -8.17
CA PRO A 585 3.62 16.56 -8.81
C PRO A 585 4.09 15.44 -7.84
N ALA A 586 4.38 14.21 -8.31
CA ALA A 586 4.60 13.02 -7.45
C ALA A 586 5.37 11.85 -8.14
N PHE A 587 6.12 10.96 -7.42
CA PHE A 587 6.90 9.78 -7.95
C PHE A 587 7.02 8.59 -6.96
N LEU A 588 7.54 7.36 -7.27
CA LEU A 588 8.16 6.78 -8.49
C LEU A 588 7.40 5.56 -9.10
N THR A 589 8.10 4.72 -9.90
CA THR A 589 7.86 3.33 -10.37
C THR A 589 9.22 2.64 -10.66
N LEU A 590 9.32 1.31 -10.46
CA LEU A 590 10.51 0.40 -10.60
C LEU A 590 11.67 0.55 -9.60
N GLY A 591 12.45 -0.50 -9.25
CA GLY A 591 12.40 -1.93 -9.60
C GLY A 591 13.60 -2.66 -8.93
N PHE A 592 13.45 -3.92 -8.48
CA PHE A 592 14.45 -4.57 -7.62
C PHE A 592 15.50 -5.40 -8.38
N ASN A 593 16.79 -5.12 -8.12
CA ASN A 593 17.83 -6.16 -8.10
C ASN A 593 18.01 -6.61 -6.65
N TYR A 594 17.99 -7.92 -6.41
CA TYR A 594 18.34 -8.54 -5.13
C TYR A 594 19.72 -9.19 -5.29
N GLU A 595 20.73 -8.67 -4.60
CA GLU A 595 21.91 -9.48 -4.26
C GLU A 595 21.60 -10.19 -2.94
N ALA A 596 21.89 -11.49 -2.88
CA ALA A 596 21.65 -12.29 -1.67
C ALA A 596 22.80 -12.10 -0.70
N ASP A 597 22.51 -11.68 0.54
CA ASP A 597 23.52 -11.60 1.60
C ASP A 597 24.10 -13.00 1.88
N GLU A 598 25.43 -13.11 1.77
CA GLU A 598 26.17 -14.31 2.17
C GLU A 598 26.26 -14.38 3.70
N HIS A 599 25.48 -15.28 4.31
CA HIS A 599 25.77 -15.72 5.67
C HIS A 599 27.01 -16.61 5.69
N ILE A 600 28.17 -15.98 5.88
CA ILE A 600 29.44 -16.67 6.14
C ILE A 600 29.31 -17.44 7.47
N HIS A 601 29.20 -18.76 7.38
CA HIS A 601 29.48 -19.65 8.50
C HIS A 601 30.99 -19.65 8.76
N LEU A 602 31.42 -19.04 9.87
CA LEU A 602 32.71 -19.36 10.47
C LEU A 602 32.52 -20.57 11.40
N SER A 603 33.10 -21.69 10.99
CA SER A 603 33.31 -22.86 11.83
C SER A 603 34.66 -22.77 12.54
N GLU A 604 34.65 -22.88 13.87
CA GLU A 604 35.67 -23.54 14.69
C GLU A 604 35.02 -24.04 16.00
#